data_AF-A0A9D5VLH4-F1
#
_entry.id   AF-A0A9D5VLH4-F1
#
_cell.length_a   1.000
_cell.length_b   1.000
_cell.length_c   1.000
_cell.angle_alpha   90.00
_cell.angle_beta   90.00
_cell.angle_gamma   90.00
#
_symmetry.space_group_name_H-M   'P 1'
#
loop_
_entity.id
_entity.type
_entity.pdbx_description
1 polymer ?
#
loop_
_entity_poly.entity_id
_entity_poly.type
_entity_poly.pdbx_seq_one_letter_code
_entity_poly.pdbx_strand_id
1 'polypeptide(L)'
;MSSVSNLELAKLLTDKKSSFLKKLKYAGLNELEYWEKRPENLSRELLERYLAAIDENKIIYPQMEERESDNGKYGQTGFKWVFKFEDDFFIMRRCIRVYIKGFFFEINDPRGAEIQSFKKSTPTLRVV
;
A
#
# COMPACT_ATOMS: atom_id res chain seq x y z
N MET A 1 16.83 4.05 12.31
CA MET A 1 15.50 4.58 11.95
C MET A 1 14.65 4.51 13.20
N SER A 2 14.16 5.64 13.70
CA SER A 2 13.28 5.66 14.87
C SER A 2 11.95 5.01 14.48
N SER A 3 11.58 3.92 15.14
CA SER A 3 10.26 3.31 14.97
C SER A 3 9.20 4.33 15.38
N VAL A 4 8.30 4.68 14.46
CA VAL A 4 7.12 5.49 14.78
C VAL A 4 6.28 4.69 15.78
N SER A 5 5.85 5.30 16.88
CA SER A 5 5.01 4.58 17.83
C SER A 5 3.65 4.25 17.20
N ASN A 6 3.03 3.13 17.57
CA ASN A 6 1.70 2.76 17.05
C ASN A 6 0.66 3.88 17.25
N LEU A 7 0.80 4.69 18.30
CA LEU A 7 -0.06 5.84 18.57
C LEU A 7 0.12 6.97 17.53
N GLU A 8 1.35 7.25 17.12
CA GLU A 8 1.65 8.24 16.09
C GLU A 8 1.21 7.78 14.71
N LEU A 9 1.37 6.48 14.42
CA LEU A 9 0.88 5.88 13.18
C LEU A 9 -0.66 5.93 13.10
N ALA A 10 -1.36 5.61 14.20
CA ALA A 10 -2.82 5.74 14.29
C ALA A 10 -3.31 7.16 13.96
N LYS A 11 -2.64 8.17 14.53
CA LYS A 11 -2.94 9.58 14.25
C LYS A 11 -2.71 9.94 12.79
N LEU A 12 -1.63 9.45 12.18
CA LEU A 12 -1.33 9.68 10.77
C LEU A 12 -2.38 9.03 9.85
N LEU A 13 -2.77 7.79 10.14
CA LEU A 13 -3.72 7.05 9.30
C LEU A 13 -5.13 7.64 9.35
N THR A 14 -5.53 8.18 10.50
CA THR A 14 -6.84 8.83 10.70
C THR A 14 -6.87 10.31 10.30
N ASP A 15 -5.71 10.95 10.13
CA ASP A 15 -5.62 12.35 9.71
C ASP A 15 -6.16 12.54 8.28
N LYS A 16 -7.19 13.38 8.15
CA LYS A 16 -7.83 13.71 6.86
C LYS A 16 -6.95 14.57 5.95
N LYS A 17 -5.96 15.28 6.51
CA LYS A 17 -5.06 16.16 5.74
C LYS A 17 -3.88 15.42 5.14
N SER A 18 -3.51 14.27 5.70
CA SER A 18 -2.39 13.46 5.22
C SER A 18 -2.73 12.75 3.91
N SER A 19 -1.80 12.77 2.95
CA SER A 19 -1.94 12.11 1.66
C SER A 19 -2.01 10.58 1.81
N PHE A 20 -2.68 9.92 0.87
CA PHE A 20 -2.77 8.46 0.85
C PHE A 20 -1.37 7.80 0.79
N LEU A 21 -0.49 8.33 -0.06
CA LEU A 21 0.87 7.79 -0.22
C LEU A 21 1.71 7.95 1.05
N LYS A 22 1.59 9.09 1.75
CA LYS A 22 2.22 9.27 3.06
C LYS A 22 1.75 8.20 4.03
N LYS A 23 0.43 8.01 4.15
CA LYS A 23 -0.16 6.96 5.01
C LYS A 23 0.39 5.57 4.65
N LEU A 24 0.42 5.22 3.37
CA LEU A 24 0.93 3.95 2.87
C LEU A 24 2.40 3.72 3.21
N LYS A 25 3.25 4.73 3.02
CA LYS A 25 4.67 4.68 3.35
C LYS A 25 4.89 4.34 4.82
N TYR A 26 4.31 5.12 5.73
CA TYR A 26 4.53 4.90 7.16
C TYR A 26 3.88 3.61 7.66
N ALA A 27 2.72 3.23 7.13
CA ALA A 27 2.08 1.96 7.47
C ALA A 27 2.92 0.76 7.01
N GLY A 28 3.34 0.75 5.74
CA GLY A 28 4.13 -0.34 5.18
C GLY A 28 5.57 -0.39 5.71
N LEU A 29 6.13 0.72 6.20
CA LEU A 29 7.44 0.69 6.88
C LEU A 29 7.35 0.33 8.36
N ASN A 30 6.14 0.28 8.95
CA ASN A 30 5.93 -0.15 10.33
C ASN A 30 5.65 -1.66 10.41
N GLU A 31 4.56 -2.11 9.79
CA GLU A 31 4.23 -3.54 9.68
C GLU A 31 3.70 -3.84 8.28
N LEU A 32 4.40 -4.71 7.56
CA LEU A 32 4.09 -5.06 6.17
C LEU A 32 3.83 -6.55 6.00
N GLU A 33 2.58 -6.85 5.69
CA GLU A 33 2.21 -8.16 5.19
C GLU A 33 2.13 -8.15 3.69
N TYR A 34 2.77 -9.14 3.07
CA TYR A 34 2.90 -9.21 1.63
C TYR A 34 2.63 -10.61 1.12
N TRP A 35 1.72 -10.71 0.16
CA TRP A 35 1.32 -11.96 -0.47
C TRP A 35 2.31 -12.34 -1.58
N GLU A 36 3.54 -12.64 -1.17
CA GLU A 36 4.67 -12.91 -2.06
C GLU A 36 4.52 -14.20 -2.88
N LYS A 37 3.67 -15.13 -2.44
CA LYS A 37 3.45 -16.43 -3.12
C LYS A 37 2.73 -16.33 -4.48
N ARG A 38 2.33 -15.14 -4.93
CA ARG A 38 1.69 -14.95 -6.24
C ARG A 38 2.74 -14.74 -7.33
N PRO A 39 2.75 -15.51 -8.42
CA PRO A 39 3.83 -15.45 -9.42
C PRO A 39 3.93 -14.11 -10.16
N GLU A 40 2.85 -13.34 -10.22
CA GLU A 40 2.85 -12.01 -10.86
C GLU A 40 3.46 -10.91 -9.98
N ASN A 41 3.67 -11.17 -8.69
CA ASN A 41 4.16 -10.20 -7.74
C ASN A 41 5.69 -10.02 -7.86
N LEU A 42 6.14 -8.77 -7.73
CA LEU A 42 7.56 -8.43 -7.59
C LEU A 42 8.05 -8.86 -6.19
N SER A 43 9.36 -8.81 -5.94
CA SER A 43 9.88 -9.26 -4.65
C SER A 43 9.51 -8.32 -3.50
N ARG A 44 9.47 -8.86 -2.28
CA ARG A 44 9.28 -8.04 -1.06
C ARG A 44 10.31 -6.91 -0.97
N GLU A 45 11.57 -7.15 -1.30
CA GLU A 45 12.62 -6.13 -1.21
C GLU A 45 12.34 -4.96 -2.18
N LEU A 46 11.75 -5.23 -3.35
CA LEU A 46 11.33 -4.17 -4.27
C LEU A 46 10.15 -3.37 -3.72
N LEU A 47 9.21 -4.03 -3.03
CA LEU A 47 8.08 -3.35 -2.37
C LEU A 47 8.57 -2.43 -1.24
N GLU A 48 9.49 -2.90 -0.40
CA GLU A 48 10.07 -2.09 0.66
C GLU A 48 10.85 -0.90 0.11
N ARG A 49 11.62 -1.09 -0.98
CA ARG A 49 12.29 0.01 -1.69
C ARG A 49 11.29 1.00 -2.28
N TYR A 50 10.18 0.51 -2.84
CA TYR A 50 9.10 1.38 -3.32
C TYR A 50 8.53 2.23 -2.19
N LEU A 51 8.15 1.60 -1.07
CA LEU A 51 7.60 2.28 0.11
C LEU A 51 8.57 3.36 0.63
N ALA A 52 9.85 3.02 0.75
CA ALA A 52 10.88 3.98 1.19
C ALA A 52 11.05 5.17 0.23
N ALA A 53 10.84 4.95 -1.07
CA ALA A 53 10.99 5.95 -2.13
C ALA A 53 9.73 6.77 -2.42
N ILE A 54 8.59 6.48 -1.76
CA ILE A 54 7.35 7.25 -1.93
C ILE A 54 7.60 8.74 -1.66
N ASP A 55 7.22 9.57 -2.64
CA ASP A 55 7.02 11.00 -2.46
C ASP A 55 5.71 11.26 -1.70
N GLU A 56 5.84 11.71 -0.46
CA GLU A 56 4.72 11.95 0.45
C GLU A 56 3.81 13.11 0.00
N ASN A 57 4.31 13.99 -0.86
CA ASN A 57 3.56 15.13 -1.39
C ASN A 57 2.82 14.80 -2.69
N LYS A 58 3.14 13.66 -3.32
CA LYS A 58 2.47 13.22 -4.54
C LYS A 58 1.01 12.88 -4.23
N ILE A 59 0.11 13.46 -5.03
CA ILE A 59 -1.33 13.25 -4.89
C ILE A 59 -1.72 12.07 -5.79
N ILE A 60 -2.18 10.98 -5.15
CA ILE A 60 -2.83 9.85 -5.81
C ILE A 60 -4.19 9.64 -5.15
N TYR A 61 -5.20 9.43 -5.99
CA TYR A 61 -6.53 9.02 -5.57
C TYR A 61 -6.68 7.53 -5.88
N PRO A 62 -6.45 6.63 -4.90
CA PRO A 62 -6.62 5.22 -5.14
C PRO A 62 -8.10 4.92 -5.43
N GLN A 63 -8.34 3.95 -6.29
CA GLN A 63 -9.66 3.34 -6.36
C GLN A 63 -9.89 2.57 -5.07
N MET A 64 -11.01 2.84 -4.41
CA MET A 64 -11.42 2.18 -3.18
C MET A 64 -12.58 1.24 -3.50
N GLU A 65 -12.46 -0.03 -3.12
CA GLU A 65 -13.51 -1.04 -3.30
C GLU A 65 -13.82 -1.69 -1.96
N GLU A 66 -15.09 -2.04 -1.74
CA GLU A 66 -15.46 -2.84 -0.57
C GLU A 66 -14.83 -4.24 -0.68
N ARG A 67 -14.30 -4.73 0.43
CA ARG A 67 -13.65 -6.04 0.49
C ARG A 67 -14.70 -7.14 0.41
N GLU A 68 -14.51 -8.09 -0.50
CA GLU A 68 -15.47 -9.19 -0.75
C GLU A 68 -15.50 -10.26 0.37
N SER A 69 -14.54 -10.28 1.29
CA SER A 69 -14.47 -11.31 2.35
C SER A 69 -13.76 -10.84 3.61
N ASP A 70 -14.40 -11.01 4.76
CA ASP A 70 -13.83 -10.75 6.09
C ASP A 70 -12.87 -11.86 6.58
N ASN A 71 -12.80 -13.00 5.87
CA ASN A 71 -12.05 -14.19 6.28
C ASN A 71 -10.56 -14.15 5.92
N GLY A 72 -9.88 -13.07 6.31
CA GLY A 72 -8.42 -12.99 6.25
C GLY A 72 -7.76 -13.64 7.47
N LYS A 73 -6.43 -13.86 7.40
CA LYS A 73 -5.60 -14.38 8.50
C LYS A 73 -5.80 -13.63 9.85
N TYR A 74 -6.36 -12.42 9.81
CA TYR A 74 -6.58 -11.55 10.96
C TYR A 74 -8.04 -11.36 11.39
N GLY A 75 -9.01 -12.11 10.85
CA GLY A 75 -10.42 -11.95 11.26
C GLY A 75 -10.99 -10.56 10.92
N GLN A 76 -12.18 -10.23 11.42
CA GLN A 76 -13.05 -9.09 11.03
C GLN A 76 -12.33 -7.72 10.94
N THR A 77 -11.77 -7.43 9.76
CA THR A 77 -10.93 -6.25 9.49
C THR A 77 -11.71 -4.95 9.35
N GLY A 78 -11.45 -3.97 10.23
CA GLY A 78 -12.14 -2.69 10.33
C GLY A 78 -11.92 -1.64 9.21
N PHE A 79 -11.01 -1.85 8.26
CA PHE A 79 -11.03 -1.10 6.99
C PHE A 79 -11.69 -1.98 5.93
N LYS A 80 -12.99 -1.76 5.70
CA LYS A 80 -13.78 -2.42 4.66
C LYS A 80 -13.26 -2.19 3.23
N TRP A 81 -12.25 -1.35 3.05
CA TRP A 81 -11.85 -0.83 1.76
C TRP A 81 -10.47 -1.35 1.34
N VAL A 82 -10.45 -1.98 0.18
CA VAL A 82 -9.25 -2.31 -0.56
C VAL A 82 -8.89 -1.11 -1.44
N PHE A 83 -7.66 -0.63 -1.34
CA PHE A 83 -7.13 0.36 -2.26
C PHE A 83 -6.48 -0.33 -3.47
N LYS A 84 -6.65 0.30 -4.63
CA LYS A 84 -5.98 -0.05 -5.88
C LYS A 84 -5.46 1.22 -6.51
N PHE A 85 -4.20 1.23 -6.93
CA PHE A 85 -3.65 2.36 -7.68
C PHE A 85 -2.46 1.92 -8.51
N GLU A 86 -2.05 2.81 -9.41
CA GLU A 86 -0.81 2.69 -10.16
C GLU A 86 0.10 3.85 -9.85
N ASP A 87 1.40 3.58 -9.85
CA ASP A 87 2.42 4.60 -9.63
C ASP A 87 3.67 4.36 -10.48
N ASP A 88 4.44 5.42 -10.69
CA ASP A 88 5.74 5.38 -11.35
C ASP A 88 6.83 5.19 -10.30
N PHE A 89 7.53 4.05 -10.37
CA PHE A 89 8.61 3.70 -9.48
C PHE A 89 9.96 3.75 -10.20
N PHE A 90 10.87 4.60 -9.70
CA PHE A 90 12.20 4.76 -10.26
C PHE A 90 13.21 3.83 -9.57
N ILE A 91 13.76 2.87 -10.32
CA ILE A 91 14.80 1.96 -9.86
C ILE A 91 16.01 2.11 -10.78
N MET A 92 17.18 2.45 -10.23
CA MET A 92 18.44 2.52 -11.01
C MET A 92 18.31 3.32 -12.32
N ARG A 93 17.69 4.52 -12.24
CA ARG A 93 17.39 5.43 -13.37
C ARG A 93 16.39 4.90 -14.41
N ARG A 94 15.76 3.75 -14.18
CA ARG A 94 14.64 3.25 -14.99
C ARG A 94 13.32 3.53 -14.27
N CYS A 95 12.37 4.12 -14.98
CA CYS A 95 10.99 4.23 -14.50
C CYS A 95 10.24 2.94 -14.86
N ILE A 96 9.61 2.32 -13.87
CA ILE A 96 8.66 1.24 -14.07
C ILE A 96 7.29 1.67 -13.53
N ARG A 97 6.23 1.38 -14.28
CA ARG A 97 4.87 1.57 -13.78
C ARG A 97 4.48 0.35 -12.95
N VAL A 98 4.06 0.55 -11.72
CA VAL A 98 3.64 -0.51 -10.80
C VAL A 98 2.15 -0.41 -10.52
N TYR A 99 1.51 -1.55 -10.33
CA TYR A 99 0.16 -1.68 -9.82
C TYR A 99 0.24 -2.19 -8.39
N ILE A 100 -0.50 -1.54 -7.49
CA ILE A 100 -0.56 -1.89 -6.07
C ILE A 100 -2.01 -2.11 -5.66
N LYS A 101 -2.26 -3.24 -4.98
CA LYS A 101 -3.52 -3.57 -4.32
C LYS A 101 -3.25 -3.99 -2.88
N GLY A 102 -3.98 -3.41 -1.94
CA GLY A 102 -3.83 -3.71 -0.53
C GLY A 102 -4.88 -3.05 0.35
N PHE A 103 -4.70 -3.14 1.66
CA PHE A 103 -5.51 -2.45 2.65
C PHE A 103 -4.67 -2.10 3.88
N PHE A 104 -5.11 -1.09 4.65
CA PHE A 104 -4.52 -0.76 5.94
C PHE A 104 -5.05 -1.70 7.03
N PHE A 105 -4.22 -2.03 8.02
CA PHE A 105 -4.71 -2.70 9.23
C PHE A 105 -5.72 -1.83 9.98
N GLU A 106 -6.50 -2.46 10.85
CA GLU A 106 -7.74 -1.92 11.42
C GLU A 106 -7.58 -0.54 12.07
N ILE A 107 -8.65 0.25 12.13
CA ILE A 107 -8.60 1.54 12.84
C ILE A 107 -8.32 1.37 14.35
N ASN A 108 -8.72 0.22 14.92
CA ASN A 108 -8.48 -0.14 16.32
C ASN A 108 -7.10 -0.78 16.53
N ASP A 109 -6.45 -1.23 15.45
CA ASP A 109 -5.08 -1.75 15.45
C ASP A 109 -4.33 -1.31 14.17
N PRO A 110 -4.03 0.00 14.04
CA PRO A 110 -3.56 0.61 12.79
C PRO A 110 -2.04 0.45 12.66
N ARG A 111 -1.56 -0.78 12.85
CA ARG A 111 -0.14 -1.14 12.93
C ARG A 111 0.59 -1.11 11.60
N GLY A 112 -0.11 -1.05 10.47
CA GLY A 112 0.55 -1.09 9.15
C GLY A 112 -0.38 -1.38 7.98
N ALA A 113 0.11 -2.13 6.99
CA ALA A 113 -0.62 -2.47 5.78
C ALA A 113 -0.38 -3.90 5.28
N GLU A 114 -1.41 -4.46 4.65
CA GLU A 114 -1.31 -5.68 3.86
C GLU A 114 -1.33 -5.34 2.36
N ILE A 115 -0.35 -5.85 1.63
CA ILE A 115 -0.24 -5.73 0.18
C ILE A 115 -0.51 -7.10 -0.45
N GLN A 116 -1.58 -7.17 -1.21
CA GLN A 116 -2.02 -8.38 -1.92
C GLN A 116 -1.40 -8.48 -3.31
N SER A 117 -1.17 -7.34 -3.96
CA SER A 117 -0.54 -7.27 -5.27
C SER A 117 0.42 -6.11 -5.36
N PHE A 118 1.63 -6.39 -5.80
CA PHE A 118 2.62 -5.39 -6.19
C PHE A 118 3.34 -5.94 -7.42
N LYS A 119 2.97 -5.45 -8.59
CA LYS A 119 3.42 -6.00 -9.89
C LYS A 119 3.66 -4.89 -10.90
N LYS A 120 4.39 -5.19 -11.97
CA LYS A 120 4.45 -4.26 -13.11
C LYS A 120 3.04 -4.06 -13.67
N SER A 121 2.64 -2.81 -13.85
CA SER A 121 1.40 -2.51 -14.57
C SER A 121 1.59 -2.93 -16.02
N THR A 122 0.68 -3.76 -16.53
CA THR A 122 0.59 -3.99 -17.97
C THR A 122 0.10 -2.69 -18.59
N PRO A 123 0.76 -2.12 -19.63
CA PRO A 123 0.18 -1.00 -20.33
C PRO A 123 -1.22 -1.42 -20.79
N THR A 124 -2.25 -0.76 -20.24
CA THR A 124 -3.59 -0.92 -20.77
C THR A 124 -3.51 -0.44 -22.21
N LEU A 125 -3.52 -1.37 -23.17
CA LEU A 125 -3.82 -1.03 -24.55
C LEU A 125 -5.18 -0.34 -24.48
N ARG A 126 -5.18 0.99 -24.51
CA ARG A 126 -6.40 1.77 -24.72
C ARG A 126 -6.89 1.35 -26.09
N VAL A 127 -7.88 0.47 -26.13
CA VAL A 127 -8.74 0.36 -27.30
C VAL A 127 -9.46 1.70 -27.37
N VAL A 128 -9.05 2.51 -28.35
CA VAL A 128 -9.69 3.77 -28.73
C VAL A 128 -11.00 3.46 -29.42
#